data_AF-A0AAV1AB76-F1
#
_entry.id   AF-A0AAV1AB76-F1
#
_cell.length_a   1.000
_cell.length_b   1.000
_cell.length_c   1.000
_cell.angle_alpha   90.00
_cell.angle_beta   90.00
_cell.angle_gamma   90.00
#
_symmetry.space_group_name_H-M   'P 1'
#
loop_
_entity.id
_entity.type
_entity.pdbx_description
1 polymer ?
#
loop_
_entity_poly.entity_id
_entity_poly.type
_entity_poly.pdbx_seq_one_letter_code
_entity_poly.pdbx_strand_id
1 'polypeptide(L)'
;MALLCGSPSVSFPSSSFTHHKNATTKSSLIASQFPLPTLSLSTRTTHFSPSFIVRSQQDTSLVEQDPRFITVEPEPRFQGPDIWNTTWYPKASDHVNTEKTWYVVDAEDKILGRLASTIANHIRGKNLVTYTPSVDMGAFVIVVNAEKVAVSGKKRTQKLYRRHSGRPGGMTVETFDQLQNRIPERIVEHAVRGMLPKGRLGRTLFTRLKVYSGPNHPHEAQQPIDLPIRDKRIQLQR
;
A
#
# COMPACT_ATOMS: atom_id res chain seq x y z
N MET A 1 -37.92 37.84 -41.22
CA MET A 1 -38.39 36.54 -41.76
C MET A 1 -38.10 35.48 -40.71
N ALA A 2 -39.16 34.96 -40.09
CA ALA A 2 -39.09 33.78 -39.24
C ALA A 2 -38.81 32.54 -40.10
N LEU A 3 -38.14 31.53 -39.55
CA LEU A 3 -38.51 30.12 -39.72
C LEU A 3 -37.88 29.28 -38.60
N LEU A 4 -38.75 28.49 -37.99
CA LEU A 4 -38.56 27.53 -36.90
C LEU A 4 -37.93 26.22 -37.40
N CYS A 5 -37.61 25.35 -36.43
CA CYS A 5 -37.39 23.88 -36.45
C CYS A 5 -36.01 23.53 -35.89
N GLY A 6 -35.80 22.64 -34.90
CA GLY A 6 -36.66 21.73 -34.15
C GLY A 6 -35.72 20.72 -33.47
N SER A 7 -35.77 20.62 -32.14
CA SER A 7 -34.91 19.72 -31.34
C SER A 7 -35.65 18.42 -31.04
N PRO A 8 -35.02 17.23 -31.12
CA PRO A 8 -35.57 16.03 -30.50
C PRO A 8 -35.08 15.90 -29.05
N SER A 9 -36.07 15.79 -28.15
CA SER A 9 -35.95 15.47 -26.73
C SER A 9 -35.68 13.99 -26.50
N VAL A 10 -34.77 13.66 -25.57
CA VAL A 10 -34.78 12.36 -24.88
C VAL A 10 -34.66 12.62 -23.37
N SER A 11 -35.71 12.24 -22.65
CA SER A 11 -35.86 12.31 -21.21
C SER A 11 -35.45 10.99 -20.56
N PHE A 12 -34.71 11.06 -19.45
CA PHE A 12 -34.55 9.95 -18.51
C PHE A 12 -35.06 10.41 -17.13
N PRO A 13 -35.91 9.63 -16.45
CA PRO A 13 -36.53 10.04 -15.19
C PRO A 13 -35.58 9.85 -14.00
N SER A 14 -35.62 10.84 -13.11
CA SER A 14 -35.02 10.85 -11.79
C SER A 14 -36.00 10.24 -10.77
N SER A 15 -35.50 9.37 -9.89
CA SER A 15 -36.24 8.94 -8.69
C SER A 15 -35.62 9.62 -7.46
N SER A 16 -36.36 10.57 -6.90
CA SER A 16 -36.11 11.22 -5.63
C SER A 16 -36.71 10.39 -4.50
N PHE A 17 -35.90 10.03 -3.51
CA PHE A 17 -36.34 9.46 -2.24
C PHE A 17 -36.74 10.59 -1.30
N THR A 18 -38.02 10.65 -0.91
CA THR A 18 -38.51 11.52 0.16
C THR A 18 -38.77 10.72 1.44
N HIS A 19 -38.27 11.29 2.54
CA HIS A 19 -38.56 10.90 3.91
C HIS A 19 -40.02 11.23 4.26
N HIS A 20 -40.69 10.38 5.04
CA HIS A 20 -41.85 10.79 5.83
C HIS A 20 -41.79 10.21 7.26
N LYS A 21 -42.13 11.08 8.21
CA LYS A 21 -42.20 10.85 9.66
C LYS A 21 -43.62 10.45 10.10
N ASN A 22 -43.67 9.67 11.19
CA ASN A 22 -44.64 9.56 12.29
C ASN A 22 -46.13 9.93 12.09
N ALA A 23 -47.05 9.06 12.53
CA ALA A 23 -47.83 9.20 13.79
C ALA A 23 -49.08 8.29 13.86
N THR A 24 -49.25 7.67 15.05
CA THR A 24 -50.46 7.26 15.79
C THR A 24 -51.84 7.14 15.12
N THR A 25 -52.52 6.02 15.36
CA THR A 25 -53.99 5.94 15.61
C THR A 25 -54.35 4.74 16.49
N LYS A 26 -55.37 4.93 17.33
CA LYS A 26 -55.96 3.98 18.31
C LYS A 26 -57.10 3.17 17.68
N SER A 27 -57.26 1.90 18.06
CA SER A 27 -58.53 1.15 18.20
C SER A 27 -58.24 -0.26 18.75
N SER A 28 -58.57 -0.54 20.02
CA SER A 28 -59.81 -1.16 20.54
C SER A 28 -59.95 -2.68 20.31
N LEU A 29 -59.65 -3.43 21.37
CA LEU A 29 -60.33 -4.61 21.94
C LEU A 29 -60.89 -5.68 21.00
N ILE A 30 -60.39 -6.91 21.12
CA ILE A 30 -61.19 -8.11 21.48
C ILE A 30 -60.26 -9.05 22.25
N ALA A 31 -60.74 -9.45 23.42
CA ALA A 31 -60.12 -10.42 24.30
C ALA A 31 -60.33 -11.85 23.77
N SER A 32 -59.26 -12.64 23.72
CA SER A 32 -59.37 -14.09 23.86
C SER A 32 -58.23 -14.60 24.73
N GLN A 33 -58.65 -15.35 25.75
CA GLN A 33 -57.86 -15.85 26.85
C GLN A 33 -56.90 -16.92 26.35
N PHE A 34 -55.60 -16.74 26.61
CA PHE A 34 -54.66 -17.85 26.66
C PHE A 34 -53.78 -17.70 27.91
N PRO A 35 -53.54 -18.80 28.65
CA PRO A 35 -52.92 -18.75 29.96
C PRO A 35 -51.43 -18.37 29.89
N LEU A 36 -51.00 -17.56 30.85
CA LEU A 36 -49.61 -17.19 31.12
C LEU A 36 -48.78 -18.44 31.46
N PRO A 37 -47.65 -18.71 30.78
CA PRO A 37 -46.56 -19.44 31.39
C PRO A 37 -45.64 -18.47 32.15
N THR A 38 -45.45 -18.80 33.41
CA THR A 38 -44.50 -18.22 34.36
C THR A 38 -43.09 -18.09 33.80
N LEU A 39 -42.46 -16.96 34.15
CA LEU A 39 -41.06 -16.61 33.89
C LEU A 39 -40.08 -17.77 34.15
N SER A 40 -39.19 -18.02 33.21
CA SER A 40 -37.76 -18.05 33.55
C SER A 40 -36.98 -17.43 32.40
N LEU A 41 -36.37 -16.28 32.67
CA LEU A 41 -35.35 -15.72 31.80
C LEU A 41 -34.12 -16.62 31.97
N SER A 42 -34.02 -17.69 31.18
CA SER A 42 -32.73 -18.36 31.03
C SER A 42 -31.87 -17.42 30.19
N THR A 43 -31.03 -16.62 30.86
CA THR A 43 -29.86 -16.02 30.21
C THR A 43 -29.00 -17.17 29.74
N ARG A 44 -29.24 -17.63 28.51
CA ARG A 44 -28.33 -18.55 27.82
C ARG A 44 -27.11 -17.72 27.48
N THR A 45 -26.20 -17.60 28.44
CA THR A 45 -24.83 -17.18 28.24
C THR A 45 -24.33 -17.99 27.06
N THR A 46 -24.07 -17.33 25.93
CA THR A 46 -23.33 -17.96 24.84
C THR A 46 -21.86 -18.05 25.28
N HIS A 47 -21.58 -18.96 26.22
CA HIS A 47 -20.26 -19.59 26.31
C HIS A 47 -20.19 -20.58 25.15
N PHE A 48 -20.17 -20.05 23.92
CA PHE A 48 -19.75 -20.81 22.77
C PHE A 48 -18.23 -20.82 22.83
N SER A 49 -17.69 -21.83 23.53
CA SER A 49 -16.26 -22.12 23.50
C SER A 49 -15.83 -22.29 22.04
N PRO A 50 -14.73 -21.67 21.59
CA PRO A 50 -14.17 -21.96 20.27
C PRO A 50 -13.45 -23.31 20.38
N SER A 51 -14.18 -24.40 20.62
CA SER A 51 -13.62 -25.75 20.79
C SER A 51 -13.65 -26.57 19.50
N PHE A 52 -13.91 -25.93 18.36
CA PHE A 52 -13.74 -26.56 17.05
C PHE A 52 -12.89 -25.65 16.17
N ILE A 53 -11.57 -25.90 16.16
CA ILE A 53 -10.68 -26.01 15.00
C ILE A 53 -9.34 -26.48 15.57
N VAL A 54 -9.11 -27.79 15.65
CA VAL A 54 -7.77 -28.37 15.47
C VAL A 54 -7.96 -29.73 14.83
N ARG A 55 -8.32 -29.76 13.54
CA ARG A 55 -7.92 -30.89 12.71
C ARG A 55 -6.49 -30.58 12.29
N SER A 56 -5.56 -31.27 12.95
CA SER A 56 -4.13 -31.38 12.65
C SER A 56 -3.86 -31.07 11.18
N GLN A 57 -3.28 -29.91 10.90
CA GLN A 57 -2.59 -29.71 9.63
C GLN A 57 -1.33 -30.57 9.75
N GLN A 58 -1.24 -31.62 8.94
CA GLN A 58 0.03 -32.29 8.72
C GLN A 58 0.85 -31.34 7.85
N ASP A 59 1.49 -30.36 8.49
CA ASP A 59 2.26 -29.35 7.80
C ASP A 59 3.52 -29.96 7.21
N THR A 60 3.68 -29.83 5.90
CA THR A 60 4.96 -30.03 5.25
C THR A 60 5.91 -28.99 5.82
N SER A 61 6.92 -29.42 6.57
CA SER A 61 7.88 -28.54 7.24
C SER A 61 8.47 -27.51 6.26
N LEU A 62 8.21 -26.23 6.53
CA LEU A 62 8.72 -25.12 5.74
C LEU A 62 10.13 -24.78 6.20
N VAL A 63 11.11 -24.96 5.31
CA VAL A 63 12.54 -24.71 5.60
C VAL A 63 12.90 -23.28 5.20
N GLU A 64 13.36 -22.48 6.16
CA GLU A 64 13.85 -21.10 6.01
C GLU A 64 15.08 -21.03 5.07
N GLN A 65 15.32 -19.87 4.44
CA GLN A 65 15.94 -19.84 3.10
C GLN A 65 17.47 -19.91 3.01
N ASP A 66 18.26 -19.89 4.09
CA ASP A 66 19.73 -19.73 3.95
C ASP A 66 20.60 -20.69 4.79
N PRO A 67 21.68 -21.28 4.24
CA PRO A 67 21.96 -21.60 2.83
C PRO A 67 21.49 -23.03 2.48
N ARG A 68 20.58 -23.14 1.49
CA ARG A 68 20.18 -24.45 0.94
C ARG A 68 21.33 -25.06 0.12
N PHE A 69 22.10 -25.97 0.71
CA PHE A 69 22.90 -26.92 -0.08
C PHE A 69 21.95 -27.83 -0.89
N ILE A 70 22.43 -28.29 -2.06
CA ILE A 70 21.67 -29.08 -3.05
C ILE A 70 20.82 -30.21 -2.43
N THR A 71 21.29 -30.79 -1.33
CA THR A 71 20.55 -31.72 -0.48
C THR A 71 21.12 -31.64 0.93
N VAL A 72 20.37 -31.10 1.89
CA VAL A 72 20.69 -31.26 3.32
C VAL A 72 19.93 -32.48 3.81
N GLU A 73 20.60 -33.64 3.67
CA GLU A 73 20.29 -34.97 4.23
C GLU A 73 18.99 -35.68 3.79
N PRO A 74 18.99 -37.04 3.72
CA PRO A 74 17.98 -37.82 3.02
C PRO A 74 16.75 -38.06 3.90
N GLU A 75 15.94 -37.02 4.09
CA GLU A 75 14.59 -37.20 4.63
C GLU A 75 13.77 -38.06 3.64
N PRO A 76 13.02 -39.06 4.13
CA PRO A 76 12.35 -40.01 3.29
C PRO A 76 11.28 -39.26 2.50
N ARG A 77 11.44 -39.32 1.19
CA ARG A 77 10.44 -39.07 0.15
C ARG A 77 10.39 -37.62 -0.35
N PHE A 78 11.14 -37.46 -1.43
CA PHE A 78 10.77 -36.79 -2.68
C PHE A 78 9.30 -37.09 -3.13
N GLN A 79 8.31 -36.83 -2.27
CA GLN A 79 6.86 -37.01 -2.53
C GLN A 79 6.11 -35.69 -2.43
N GLY A 80 6.85 -34.57 -2.54
CA GLY A 80 6.26 -33.27 -2.83
C GLY A 80 6.04 -33.06 -4.33
N PRO A 81 5.31 -32.01 -4.71
CA PRO A 81 5.23 -31.58 -6.10
C PRO A 81 6.62 -31.18 -6.64
N ASP A 82 6.82 -31.32 -7.94
CA ASP A 82 8.08 -30.99 -8.61
C ASP A 82 8.33 -29.48 -8.65
N ILE A 83 9.14 -29.00 -7.70
CA ILE A 83 9.55 -27.60 -7.57
C ILE A 83 10.80 -27.26 -8.38
N TRP A 84 11.54 -28.25 -8.90
CA TRP A 84 12.83 -28.03 -9.56
C TRP A 84 12.67 -27.83 -11.06
N ASN A 85 11.73 -28.56 -11.68
CA ASN A 85 11.46 -28.41 -13.11
C ASN A 85 10.40 -27.33 -13.41
N THR A 86 9.82 -26.73 -12.38
CA THR A 86 8.88 -25.60 -12.49
C THR A 86 9.51 -24.30 -11.98
N THR A 87 9.02 -23.16 -12.47
CA THR A 87 9.50 -21.86 -11.98
C THR A 87 9.08 -21.69 -10.51
N TRP A 88 10.07 -21.43 -9.66
CA TRP A 88 9.83 -21.18 -8.24
C TRP A 88 8.89 -19.98 -8.04
N TYR A 89 7.93 -20.15 -7.12
CA TYR A 89 7.01 -19.10 -6.71
C TYR A 89 7.01 -18.95 -5.18
N PRO A 90 7.07 -17.72 -4.64
CA PRO A 90 7.15 -17.50 -3.20
C PRO A 90 5.87 -17.95 -2.48
N LYS A 91 6.06 -18.63 -1.36
CA LYS A 91 4.99 -19.02 -0.44
C LYS A 91 4.70 -17.88 0.53
N ALA A 92 3.61 -18.01 1.30
CA ALA A 92 3.18 -17.01 2.28
C ALA A 92 4.25 -16.72 3.35
N SER A 93 5.03 -17.72 3.73
CA SER A 93 6.13 -17.58 4.69
C SER A 93 7.28 -16.71 4.18
N ASP A 94 7.54 -16.71 2.87
CA ASP A 94 8.74 -16.07 2.31
C ASP A 94 8.68 -14.53 2.31
N HIS A 95 7.50 -13.94 2.50
CA HIS A 95 7.29 -12.49 2.36
C HIS A 95 6.55 -11.86 3.55
N VAL A 96 6.77 -12.43 4.73
CA VAL A 96 6.25 -11.88 5.98
C VAL A 96 6.85 -10.48 6.20
N ASN A 97 6.01 -9.52 6.59
CA ASN A 97 6.42 -8.12 6.69
C ASN A 97 7.47 -7.85 7.77
N THR A 98 7.54 -8.71 8.78
CA THR A 98 8.41 -8.55 9.96
C THR A 98 9.89 -8.77 9.64
N GLU A 99 10.19 -9.66 8.69
CA GLU A 99 11.55 -10.10 8.35
C GLU A 99 12.21 -9.23 7.26
N LYS A 100 11.49 -8.22 6.78
CA LYS A 100 11.99 -7.39 5.68
C LYS A 100 13.13 -6.50 6.13
N THR A 101 14.15 -6.41 5.29
CA THR A 101 15.27 -5.49 5.47
C THR A 101 14.81 -4.04 5.44
N TRP A 102 15.43 -3.22 6.28
CA TRP A 102 15.25 -1.78 6.32
C TRP A 102 16.52 -1.11 5.80
N TYR A 103 16.35 -0.15 4.90
CA TYR A 103 17.44 0.66 4.40
C TYR A 103 17.30 2.12 4.83
N VAL A 104 18.41 2.79 5.06
CA VAL A 104 18.49 4.24 5.24
C VAL A 104 19.27 4.88 4.10
N VAL A 105 18.80 6.06 3.69
CA VAL A 105 19.36 6.85 2.60
C VAL A 105 19.41 8.30 3.02
N ASP A 106 20.61 8.87 3.09
CA ASP A 106 20.78 10.31 3.13
C ASP A 106 20.54 10.91 1.73
N ALA A 107 19.61 11.85 1.60
CA ALA A 107 19.31 12.50 0.33
C ALA A 107 20.19 13.73 0.04
N GLU A 108 21.06 14.14 0.97
CA GLU A 108 21.91 15.32 0.83
C GLU A 108 22.82 15.28 -0.42
N ASP A 109 22.71 16.31 -1.24
CA ASP A 109 23.42 16.48 -2.52
C ASP A 109 23.28 15.30 -3.52
N LYS A 110 22.28 14.43 -3.34
CA LYS A 110 21.95 13.36 -4.28
C LYS A 110 20.94 13.83 -5.32
N ILE A 111 21.16 13.43 -6.58
CA ILE A 111 20.27 13.78 -7.69
C ILE A 111 18.95 13.02 -7.57
N LEU A 112 17.85 13.76 -7.38
CA LEU A 112 16.50 13.25 -7.12
C LEU A 112 16.10 12.03 -7.98
N GLY A 113 16.23 12.15 -9.31
CA GLY A 113 15.77 11.09 -10.22
C GLY A 113 16.62 9.82 -10.16
N ARG A 114 17.94 9.95 -9.97
CA ARG A 114 18.85 8.81 -9.85
C ARG A 114 18.63 8.10 -8.53
N LEU A 115 18.47 8.87 -7.45
CA LEU A 115 18.12 8.38 -6.13
C LEU A 115 16.80 7.60 -6.13
N ALA A 116 15.74 8.20 -6.70
CA ALA A 116 14.42 7.59 -6.75
C ALA A 116 14.41 6.25 -7.51
N SER A 117 15.23 6.11 -8.56
CA SER A 117 15.34 4.87 -9.33
C SER A 117 15.91 3.72 -8.49
N THR A 118 16.99 3.99 -7.76
CA THR A 118 17.60 3.02 -6.84
C THR A 118 16.60 2.63 -5.75
N ILE A 119 15.97 3.62 -5.10
CA ILE A 119 14.96 3.38 -4.06
C ILE A 119 13.81 2.50 -4.58
N ALA A 120 13.27 2.81 -5.76
CA ALA A 120 12.18 2.04 -6.36
C ALA A 120 12.58 0.58 -6.66
N ASN A 121 13.83 0.32 -7.06
CA ASN A 121 14.32 -1.03 -7.31
C ASN A 121 14.40 -1.87 -6.03
N HIS A 122 14.84 -1.28 -4.92
CA HIS A 122 14.91 -1.95 -3.61
C HIS A 122 13.54 -2.16 -2.98
N ILE A 123 12.64 -1.16 -3.04
CA ILE A 123 11.24 -1.32 -2.60
C ILE A 123 10.53 -2.40 -3.41
N ARG A 124 10.87 -2.53 -4.70
CA ARG A 124 10.29 -3.56 -5.56
C ARG A 124 10.91 -4.95 -5.34
N GLY A 125 12.10 -5.02 -4.74
CA GLY A 125 12.85 -6.27 -4.57
C GLY A 125 13.53 -6.77 -5.85
N LYS A 126 13.73 -5.91 -6.87
CA LYS A 126 14.38 -6.31 -8.15
C LYS A 126 15.84 -6.71 -7.99
N ASN A 127 16.46 -6.33 -6.88
CA ASN A 127 17.81 -6.69 -6.52
C ASN A 127 17.92 -8.11 -5.93
N LEU A 128 16.80 -8.72 -5.53
CA LEU A 128 16.76 -10.07 -4.96
C LEU A 128 16.58 -11.11 -6.05
N VAL A 129 17.21 -12.27 -5.88
CA VAL A 129 17.05 -13.43 -6.77
C VAL A 129 15.63 -14.01 -6.68
N THR A 130 14.98 -13.86 -5.53
CA THR A 130 13.60 -14.29 -5.25
C THR A 130 12.53 -13.34 -5.80
N TYR A 131 12.91 -12.39 -6.65
CA TYR A 131 11.98 -11.40 -7.20
C TYR A 131 10.80 -12.06 -7.96
N THR A 132 9.59 -11.71 -7.54
CA THR A 132 8.35 -12.13 -8.21
C THR A 132 7.45 -10.91 -8.47
N PRO A 133 6.98 -10.67 -9.71
CA PRO A 133 6.19 -9.47 -10.00
C PRO A 133 4.84 -9.35 -9.25
N SER A 134 4.18 -10.47 -8.94
CA SER A 134 2.89 -10.47 -8.23
C SER A 134 3.00 -10.26 -6.72
N VAL A 135 4.19 -10.45 -6.13
CA VAL A 135 4.41 -10.49 -4.68
C VAL A 135 5.34 -9.35 -4.24
N ASP A 136 5.18 -8.90 -2.99
CA ASP A 136 6.03 -7.89 -2.36
C ASP A 136 7.21 -8.56 -1.64
N MET A 137 8.30 -8.82 -2.37
CA MET A 137 9.57 -9.34 -1.83
C MET A 137 10.55 -8.22 -1.45
N GLY A 138 10.17 -6.95 -1.63
CA GLY A 138 11.10 -5.83 -1.46
C GLY A 138 11.34 -5.43 -0.01
N ALA A 139 12.12 -4.37 0.13
CA ALA A 139 12.55 -3.83 1.42
C ALA A 139 11.82 -2.53 1.80
N PHE A 140 11.96 -2.14 3.06
CA PHE A 140 11.62 -0.79 3.52
C PHE A 140 12.77 0.17 3.25
N VAL A 141 12.46 1.41 2.89
CA VAL A 141 13.47 2.44 2.64
C VAL A 141 13.08 3.71 3.37
N ILE A 142 13.99 4.17 4.21
CA ILE A 142 13.93 5.44 4.93
C ILE A 142 14.82 6.43 4.19
N VAL A 143 14.27 7.60 3.88
CA VAL A 143 14.99 8.73 3.30
C VAL A 143 15.05 9.84 4.33
N VAL A 144 16.26 10.31 4.65
CA VAL A 144 16.52 11.46 5.52
C VAL A 144 17.08 12.63 4.72
N ASN A 145 17.05 13.82 5.28
CA ASN A 145 17.48 15.07 4.62
C ASN A 145 16.75 15.33 3.29
N ALA A 146 15.45 15.01 3.20
CA ALA A 146 14.70 15.17 1.96
C ALA A 146 14.66 16.64 1.46
N GLU A 147 14.83 17.61 2.36
CA GLU A 147 14.94 19.03 2.02
C GLU A 147 16.24 19.39 1.28
N LYS A 148 17.30 18.57 1.38
CA LYS A 148 18.61 18.82 0.77
C LYS A 148 18.83 18.08 -0.55
N VAL A 149 17.77 17.50 -1.11
CA VAL A 149 17.86 16.76 -2.37
C VAL A 149 18.25 17.68 -3.53
N ALA A 150 19.19 17.22 -4.36
CA ALA A 150 19.71 18.00 -5.46
C ALA A 150 18.96 17.77 -6.78
N VAL A 151 18.86 18.83 -7.58
CA VAL A 151 18.38 18.78 -8.96
C VAL A 151 19.34 19.52 -9.87
N SER A 152 19.61 18.97 -11.05
CA SER A 152 20.55 19.56 -12.01
C SER A 152 19.94 20.69 -12.85
N GLY A 153 20.77 21.65 -13.25
CA GLY A 153 20.40 22.76 -14.15
C GLY A 153 19.35 23.71 -13.56
N LYS A 154 18.54 24.33 -14.43
CA LYS A 154 17.50 25.31 -14.03
C LYS A 154 16.20 24.68 -13.50
N LYS A 155 16.22 23.38 -13.17
CA LYS A 155 15.01 22.64 -12.76
C LYS A 155 14.41 23.15 -11.45
N ARG A 156 15.21 23.76 -10.58
CA ARG A 156 14.75 24.33 -9.31
C ARG A 156 13.62 25.35 -9.50
N THR A 157 13.70 26.17 -10.55
CA THR A 157 12.67 27.17 -10.88
C THR A 157 11.73 26.71 -12.01
N GLN A 158 12.22 25.91 -12.96
CA GLN A 158 11.45 25.53 -14.15
C GLN A 158 10.56 24.30 -13.97
N LYS A 159 10.89 23.38 -13.04
CA LYS A 159 10.11 22.16 -12.85
C LYS A 159 8.81 22.49 -12.14
N LEU A 160 7.69 22.16 -12.78
CA LEU A 160 6.35 22.41 -12.26
C LEU A 160 5.72 21.13 -11.70
N TYR A 161 5.22 21.21 -10.47
CA TYR A 161 4.33 20.23 -9.86
C TYR A 161 2.90 20.71 -10.00
N ARG A 162 2.03 19.86 -10.54
CA ARG A 162 0.64 20.21 -10.83
C ARG A 162 -0.31 19.25 -10.13
N ARG A 163 -1.41 19.78 -9.62
CA ARG A 163 -2.54 19.00 -9.10
C ARG A 163 -3.85 19.69 -9.47
N HIS A 164 -4.92 18.92 -9.59
CA HIS A 164 -6.23 19.42 -9.97
C HIS A 164 -7.27 19.00 -8.95
N SER A 165 -8.21 19.89 -8.63
CA SER A 165 -9.29 19.60 -7.68
C SER A 165 -10.46 18.81 -8.29
N GLY A 166 -10.60 18.83 -9.62
CA GLY A 166 -11.73 18.27 -10.36
C GLY A 166 -12.74 19.31 -10.84
N ARG A 167 -12.67 20.56 -10.34
CA ARG A 167 -13.55 21.68 -10.76
C ARG A 167 -12.91 22.49 -11.91
N PRO A 168 -13.68 23.14 -12.79
CA PRO A 168 -13.13 24.04 -13.81
C PRO A 168 -12.30 25.16 -13.17
N GLY A 169 -11.13 25.46 -13.75
CA GLY A 169 -10.17 26.44 -13.20
C GLY A 169 -9.42 25.96 -11.94
N GLY A 170 -9.66 24.75 -11.45
CA GLY A 170 -9.12 24.23 -10.19
C GLY A 170 -7.70 23.66 -10.27
N MET A 171 -6.87 24.13 -11.20
CA MET A 171 -5.48 23.70 -11.36
C MET A 171 -4.58 24.49 -10.40
N THR A 172 -3.80 23.78 -9.59
CA THR A 172 -2.75 24.38 -8.76
C THR A 172 -1.39 23.97 -9.32
N VAL A 173 -0.52 24.95 -9.53
CA VAL A 173 0.84 24.76 -10.04
C VAL A 173 1.83 25.33 -9.03
N GLU A 174 2.85 24.56 -8.71
CA GLU A 174 3.94 24.95 -7.81
C GLU A 174 5.28 24.67 -8.49
N THR A 175 6.26 25.56 -8.31
CA THR A 175 7.64 25.27 -8.74
C THR A 175 8.30 24.30 -7.76
N PHE A 176 9.41 23.67 -8.18
CA PHE A 176 10.17 22.78 -7.29
C PHE A 176 10.62 23.50 -6.01
N ASP A 177 11.13 24.72 -6.12
CA ASP A 177 11.57 25.51 -4.97
C ASP A 177 10.43 25.85 -4.00
N GLN A 178 9.28 26.28 -4.53
CA GLN A 178 8.08 26.54 -3.71
C GLN A 178 7.61 25.28 -2.98
N LEU A 179 7.63 24.13 -3.65
CA LEU A 179 7.22 22.86 -3.05
C LEU A 179 8.23 22.41 -1.99
N GLN A 180 9.53 22.60 -2.23
CA GLN A 180 10.61 22.22 -1.32
C GLN A 180 10.54 23.01 -0.01
N ASN A 181 10.25 24.30 -0.09
CA ASN A 181 10.11 25.15 1.11
C ASN A 181 8.83 24.83 1.91
N ARG A 182 7.77 24.33 1.25
CA ARG A 182 6.49 24.03 1.90
C ARG A 182 6.42 22.62 2.48
N ILE A 183 6.66 21.60 1.65
CA ILE A 183 6.55 20.17 1.99
C ILE A 183 7.60 19.41 1.15
N PRO A 184 8.87 19.36 1.60
CA PRO A 184 9.95 18.75 0.83
C PRO A 184 9.77 17.23 0.65
N GLU A 185 9.12 16.53 1.59
CA GLU A 185 8.94 15.07 1.52
C GLU A 185 8.19 14.66 0.24
N ARG A 186 7.20 15.48 -0.14
CA ARG A 186 6.35 15.23 -1.32
C ARG A 186 7.15 15.17 -2.62
N ILE A 187 8.30 15.82 -2.70
CA ILE A 187 9.17 15.81 -3.89
C ILE A 187 9.71 14.39 -4.13
N VAL A 188 10.25 13.78 -3.08
CA VAL A 188 10.83 12.43 -3.12
C VAL A 188 9.72 11.39 -3.29
N GLU A 189 8.66 11.51 -2.50
CA GLU A 189 7.49 10.64 -2.59
C GLU A 189 6.90 10.62 -4.00
N HIS A 190 6.71 11.80 -4.61
CA HIS A 190 6.14 11.90 -5.95
C HIS A 190 7.07 11.28 -7.01
N ALA A 191 8.38 11.47 -6.88
CA ALA A 191 9.36 10.87 -7.80
C ALA A 191 9.35 9.34 -7.72
N VAL A 192 9.42 8.78 -6.50
CA VAL A 192 9.43 7.33 -6.27
C VAL A 192 8.09 6.70 -6.64
N ARG A 193 6.97 7.33 -6.26
CA ARG A 193 5.62 6.88 -6.65
C ARG A 193 5.45 6.84 -8.16
N GLY A 194 6.12 7.74 -8.89
CA GLY A 194 6.17 7.73 -10.35
C GLY A 194 6.80 6.45 -10.92
N MET A 195 7.84 5.94 -10.27
CA MET A 195 8.63 4.77 -10.71
C MET A 195 8.08 3.41 -10.25
N LEU A 196 7.26 3.39 -9.19
CA LEU A 196 6.58 2.17 -8.73
C LEU A 196 5.45 1.74 -9.69
N PRO A 197 5.10 0.42 -9.74
CA PRO A 197 3.98 -0.06 -10.55
C PRO A 197 2.66 0.61 -10.14
N LYS A 198 1.70 0.73 -11.05
CA LYS A 198 0.37 1.30 -10.75
C LYS A 198 -0.61 0.17 -10.47
N GLY A 199 -1.43 0.30 -9.42
CA GLY A 199 -2.41 -0.70 -9.03
C GLY A 199 -2.42 -0.96 -7.53
N ARG A 200 -3.02 -2.08 -7.12
CA ARG A 200 -3.15 -2.47 -5.70
C ARG A 200 -1.78 -2.69 -5.04
N LEU A 201 -0.94 -3.50 -5.69
CA LEU A 201 0.41 -3.78 -5.21
C LEU A 201 1.27 -2.51 -5.14
N GLY A 202 1.24 -1.67 -6.18
CA GLY A 202 1.99 -0.43 -6.21
C GLY A 202 1.66 0.56 -5.09
N ARG A 203 0.37 0.68 -4.74
CA ARG A 203 -0.07 1.50 -3.59
C ARG A 203 0.42 0.93 -2.26
N THR A 204 0.46 -0.39 -2.14
CA THR A 204 1.00 -1.10 -0.97
C THR A 204 2.52 -0.92 -0.88
N LEU A 205 3.24 -1.05 -2.00
CA LEU A 205 4.69 -0.80 -2.04
C LEU A 205 5.05 0.63 -1.66
N PHE A 206 4.23 1.60 -2.03
CA PHE A 206 4.47 2.99 -1.66
C PHE A 206 4.48 3.22 -0.14
N THR A 207 3.74 2.44 0.65
CA THR A 207 3.75 2.59 2.13
C THR A 207 5.06 2.13 2.77
N ARG A 208 5.91 1.41 2.03
CA ARG A 208 7.25 0.97 2.45
C ARG A 208 8.29 2.09 2.41
N LEU A 209 8.01 3.16 1.67
CA LEU A 209 8.84 4.36 1.67
C LEU A 209 8.50 5.21 2.89
N LYS A 210 9.52 5.58 3.67
CA LYS A 210 9.44 6.55 4.76
C LYS A 210 10.34 7.73 4.41
N VAL A 211 9.82 8.95 4.45
CA VAL A 211 10.58 10.15 4.07
C VAL A 211 10.51 11.15 5.21
N TYR A 212 11.66 11.68 5.59
CA TYR A 212 11.82 12.70 6.61
C TYR A 212 12.57 13.90 6.03
N SER A 213 12.09 15.10 6.37
CA SER A 213 12.74 16.36 5.99
C SER A 213 14.12 16.50 6.62
N GLY A 214 14.23 16.26 7.93
CA GLY A 214 15.47 16.38 8.69
C GLY A 214 16.38 15.13 8.65
N PRO A 215 17.50 15.17 9.38
CA PRO A 215 18.51 14.10 9.38
C PRO A 215 18.11 12.88 10.21
N ASN A 216 17.19 13.04 11.17
CA ASN A 216 16.82 12.00 12.13
C ASN A 216 15.55 11.28 11.71
N HIS A 217 15.45 9.99 12.08
CA HIS A 217 14.26 9.16 11.90
C HIS A 217 13.92 8.38 13.19
N PRO A 218 12.64 8.11 13.49
CA PRO A 218 12.23 7.38 14.70
C PRO A 218 12.39 5.85 14.59
N HIS A 219 12.99 5.34 13.51
CA HIS A 219 13.02 3.91 13.16
C HIS A 219 14.31 3.19 13.58
N GLU A 220 14.87 3.55 14.74
CA GLU A 220 16.12 2.95 15.24
C GLU A 220 15.94 1.47 15.61
N ALA A 221 14.76 1.09 16.14
CA ALA A 221 14.45 -0.28 16.54
C ALA A 221 14.48 -1.29 15.37
N GLN A 222 14.34 -0.82 14.13
CA GLN A 222 14.36 -1.64 12.93
C GLN A 222 15.77 -1.95 12.41
N GLN A 223 16.81 -1.38 13.03
CA GLN A 223 18.22 -1.57 12.65
C GLN A 223 18.47 -1.37 11.14
N PRO A 224 18.20 -0.17 10.59
CA PRO A 224 18.33 0.06 9.16
C PRO A 224 19.80 0.00 8.71
N ILE A 225 20.00 -0.52 7.50
CA ILE A 225 21.31 -0.66 6.84
C ILE A 225 21.45 0.44 5.79
N ASP A 226 22.66 0.93 5.53
CA ASP A 226 22.88 1.89 4.45
C ASP A 226 22.51 1.31 3.08
N LEU A 227 21.78 2.07 2.27
CA LEU A 227 21.37 1.62 0.94
C LEU A 227 22.59 1.52 -0.01
N PRO A 228 22.83 0.36 -0.64
CA PRO A 228 23.93 0.23 -1.59
C PRO A 228 23.62 0.95 -2.91
N ILE A 229 24.37 2.01 -3.21
CA ILE A 229 24.19 2.78 -4.44
C ILE A 229 25.28 2.45 -5.45
N ARG A 230 24.89 1.87 -6.59
CA ARG A 230 25.81 1.51 -7.69
C ARG A 230 26.06 2.64 -8.69
N ASP A 231 25.17 3.62 -8.79
CA ASP A 231 25.25 4.70 -9.78
C ASP A 231 26.32 5.74 -9.38
N LYS A 232 27.38 5.84 -10.20
CA LYS A 232 28.49 6.79 -9.98
C LYS A 232 28.07 8.25 -10.14
N ARG A 233 27.00 8.54 -10.89
CA ARG A 233 26.55 9.91 -11.20
C ARG A 233 25.49 10.42 -10.25
N ILE A 234 25.27 9.75 -9.11
CA ILE A 234 24.21 10.11 -8.17
C ILE A 234 24.54 11.36 -7.35
N GLN A 235 25.81 11.53 -6.98
CA GLN A 235 26.26 12.63 -6.15
C GLN A 235 26.47 13.85 -7.05
N LEU A 236 25.84 14.97 -6.72
CA LEU A 236 26.11 16.23 -7.38
C LEU A 236 27.36 16.84 -6.74
N GLN A 237 28.47 16.84 -7.48
CA GLN A 237 29.64 17.64 -7.12
C GLN A 237 29.35 19.09 -7.53
N ARG A 238 29.46 20.02 -6.57
CA ARG A 238 29.34 21.46 -6.82
C ARG A 238 30.70 22.06 -7.09
#